data_AF-A0A656JJJ2-F1
#
_entry.id   AF-A0A656JJJ2-F1
#
_cell.length_a   1.000
_cell.length_b   1.000
_cell.length_c   1.000
_cell.angle_alpha   90.00
_cell.angle_beta   90.00
_cell.angle_gamma   90.00
#
_symmetry.space_group_name_H-M   'P 1'
#
loop_
_entity.id
_entity.type
_entity.pdbx_description
1 polymer ?
#
loop_
_entity_poly.entity_id
_entity_poly.type
_entity_poly.pdbx_seq_one_letter_code
_entity_poly.pdbx_strand_id
1 'polypeptide(L)'
;MPAIFLLLSGIATFLSETFGRYLSQKLAHLASALVTLGVLFTAAYAALDSLMAALSTQFPAEYASLLVAFLPDNTMACISTVVSARFIKAAFDWKARLASMSSQGA
;
A
#
# COMPACT_ATOMS: atom_id res chain seq x y z
N MET A 1 -7.12 0.19 54.89
CA MET A 1 -6.28 -0.32 53.79
C MET A 1 -6.57 0.38 52.44
N PRO A 2 -6.52 1.72 52.33
CA PRO A 2 -6.77 2.41 51.05
C PRO A 2 -5.52 2.53 50.14
N ALA A 3 -4.32 2.52 50.72
CA ALA A 3 -3.07 2.74 49.98
C ALA A 3 -2.73 1.61 48.97
N ILE A 4 -3.08 0.36 49.31
CA ILE A 4 -2.82 -0.80 48.45
C ILE A 4 -3.73 -0.77 47.21
N PHE A 5 -4.99 -0.34 47.37
CA PHE A 5 -5.93 -0.20 46.26
C PHE A 5 -5.51 0.89 45.27
N LEU A 6 -4.96 2.00 45.77
CA LEU A 6 -4.42 3.08 44.92
C LEU A 6 -3.15 2.66 44.16
N LEU A 7 -2.27 1.88 44.79
CA LEU A 7 -1.10 1.32 44.10
C LEU A 7 -1.52 0.31 43.03
N LEU A 8 -2.48 -0.55 43.32
CA LEU A 8 -2.96 -1.56 42.38
C LEU A 8 -3.67 -0.92 41.17
N SER A 9 -4.47 0.12 41.39
CA SER A 9 -5.10 0.86 40.29
C SER A 9 -4.07 1.64 39.46
N GLY A 10 -3.05 2.23 40.10
CA GLY A 10 -1.96 2.92 39.41
C GLY A 10 -1.17 1.99 38.49
N ILE A 11 -0.82 0.79 38.98
CA ILE A 11 -0.09 -0.22 38.19
C ILE A 11 -0.96 -0.73 37.03
N ALA A 12 -2.25 -1.00 37.27
CA ALA A 12 -3.17 -1.46 36.22
C ALA A 12 -3.34 -0.42 35.11
N THR A 13 -3.44 0.86 35.48
CA THR A 13 -3.59 1.97 34.53
C THR A 13 -2.30 2.19 33.73
N PHE A 14 -1.15 2.12 34.41
CA PHE A 14 0.16 2.21 33.74
C PHE A 14 0.37 1.08 32.73
N LEU A 15 -0.01 -0.15 33.10
CA LEU A 15 0.13 -1.30 32.20
C LEU A 15 -0.79 -1.16 30.99
N SER A 16 -2.06 -0.82 31.19
CA SER A 16 -3.02 -0.67 30.08
C SER A 16 -2.65 0.47 29.13
N GLU A 17 -2.15 1.58 29.67
CA GLU A 17 -1.71 2.72 28.87
C GLU A 17 -0.43 2.41 28.08
N THR A 18 0.52 1.70 28.68
CA THR A 18 1.78 1.32 28.01
C THR A 18 1.52 0.32 26.88
N PHE A 19 0.71 -0.71 27.14
CA PHE A 19 0.31 -1.66 26.10
C PHE A 19 -0.55 -0.99 25.02
N GLY A 20 -1.47 -0.10 25.40
CA GLY A 20 -2.31 0.64 24.47
C GLY A 20 -1.48 1.51 23.51
N ARG A 21 -0.50 2.24 24.03
CA ARG A 21 0.42 3.06 23.22
C ARG A 21 1.30 2.21 22.31
N TYR A 22 1.84 1.10 22.82
CA TYR A 22 2.68 0.21 22.03
C TYR A 22 1.92 -0.43 20.86
N LEU A 23 0.69 -0.88 21.13
CA LEU A 23 -0.15 -1.54 20.13
C LEU A 23 -0.70 -0.53 19.12
N SER A 24 -1.08 0.68 19.56
CA SER A 24 -1.52 1.74 18.64
C SER A 24 -0.40 2.22 17.73
N GLN A 25 0.84 2.34 18.22
CA GLN A 25 1.99 2.71 17.39
C GLN A 25 2.25 1.68 16.29
N LYS A 26 2.21 0.38 16.61
CA LYS A 26 2.39 -0.68 15.61
C LYS A 26 1.27 -0.70 14.57
N LEU A 27 0.02 -0.55 15.02
CA LEU A 27 -1.13 -0.49 14.11
C LEU A 27 -1.10 0.77 13.24
N ALA A 28 -0.68 1.92 13.79
CA ALA A 28 -0.55 3.17 13.04
C ALA A 28 0.51 3.07 11.93
N HIS A 29 1.65 2.44 12.21
CA HIS A 29 2.66 2.18 11.20
C HIS A 29 2.16 1.25 10.09
N LEU A 30 1.43 0.18 10.43
CA LEU A 30 0.86 -0.72 9.44
C LEU A 30 -0.23 -0.03 8.61
N ALA A 31 -1.12 0.72 9.26
CA ALA A 31 -2.19 1.45 8.61
C ALA A 31 -1.67 2.53 7.64
N SER A 32 -0.70 3.34 8.07
CA SER A 32 -0.08 4.36 7.21
C SER A 32 0.64 3.74 6.00
N ALA A 33 1.31 2.60 6.18
CA ALA A 33 1.91 1.86 5.07
C ALA A 33 0.84 1.35 4.09
N LEU A 34 -0.28 0.81 4.57
CA LEU A 34 -1.37 0.36 3.68
C LEU A 34 -2.04 1.53 2.94
N VAL A 35 -2.27 2.65 3.61
CA VAL A 35 -2.89 3.84 3.01
C VAL A 35 -1.99 4.41 1.92
N THR A 36 -0.70 4.59 2.19
CA THR A 36 0.26 5.10 1.19
C THR A 36 0.33 4.19 -0.03
N LEU A 37 0.33 2.87 0.17
CA LEU A 37 0.32 1.89 -0.91
C LEU A 37 -0.98 1.95 -1.72
N GLY A 38 -2.13 2.06 -1.04
CA GLY A 38 -3.44 2.23 -1.68
C GLY A 38 -3.53 3.49 -2.53
N VAL A 39 -3.02 4.63 -2.02
CA VAL A 39 -2.96 5.90 -2.77
C VAL A 39 -2.07 5.78 -4.00
N LEU A 40 -0.95 5.07 -3.91
CA LEU A 40 -0.06 4.86 -5.05
C LEU A 40 -0.75 4.05 -6.17
N PHE A 41 -1.54 3.04 -5.79
CA PHE A 41 -2.32 2.24 -6.75
C PHE A 41 -3.41 3.04 -7.44
N THR A 42 -4.19 3.82 -6.69
CA THR A 42 -5.27 4.63 -7.28
C THR A 42 -4.70 5.73 -8.18
N ALA A 43 -3.58 6.36 -7.80
CA ALA A 43 -2.89 7.34 -8.62
C ALA A 43 -2.35 6.73 -9.93
N ALA A 44 -1.74 5.53 -9.87
CA ALA A 44 -1.27 4.83 -11.06
C ALA A 44 -2.42 4.47 -12.01
N TYR A 45 -3.55 4.01 -11.48
CA TYR A 45 -4.73 3.70 -12.28
C TYR A 45 -5.32 4.96 -12.94
N ALA A 46 -5.45 6.07 -12.21
CA ALA A 46 -5.93 7.34 -12.75
C ALA A 46 -5.00 7.90 -13.85
N ALA A 47 -3.67 7.74 -13.68
CA ALA A 47 -2.70 8.13 -14.69
C ALA A 47 -2.84 7.30 -15.99
N LEU A 48 -3.10 6.00 -15.88
CA LEU A 48 -3.33 5.15 -17.04
C LEU A 48 -4.64 5.46 -17.75
N ASP A 49 -5.71 5.67 -16.99
CA ASP A 49 -7.02 6.02 -17.53
C ASP A 49 -6.99 7.37 -18.27
N SER A 50 -6.35 8.38 -17.67
CA SER A 50 -6.13 9.68 -18.31
C SER A 50 -5.27 9.58 -19.58
N LEU A 51 -4.27 8.69 -19.61
CA LEU A 51 -3.47 8.44 -20.81
C LEU A 51 -4.31 7.81 -21.92
N MET A 52 -5.18 6.84 -21.60
CA MET A 52 -6.09 6.23 -22.57
C MET A 52 -7.12 7.25 -23.10
N ALA A 53 -7.64 8.12 -22.23
CA ALA A 53 -8.53 9.22 -22.63
C ALA A 53 -7.82 10.26 -23.52
N ALA A 54 -6.56 10.58 -23.25
CA ALA A 54 -5.77 11.47 -24.09
C ALA A 54 -5.50 10.84 -25.48
N LEU A 55 -5.25 9.52 -25.53
CA LEU A 55 -5.07 8.81 -26.79
C LEU A 55 -6.37 8.76 -27.60
N SER A 56 -7.52 8.49 -26.98
CA SER A 56 -8.79 8.41 -27.69
C SER A 56 -9.23 9.75 -28.30
N THR A 57 -8.86 10.87 -27.68
CA THR A 57 -9.18 12.21 -28.20
C THR A 57 -8.27 12.67 -29.33
N GLN A 58 -7.04 12.15 -29.43
CA GLN A 58 -6.10 12.51 -30.49
C GLN A 58 -6.07 11.54 -31.68
N PHE A 59 -6.63 10.34 -31.55
CA PHE A 59 -6.66 9.36 -32.63
C PHE A 59 -7.78 9.66 -33.67
N PRO A 60 -7.45 9.79 -34.97
CA PRO A 60 -8.46 9.94 -36.02
C PRO A 60 -9.32 8.68 -36.15
N ALA A 61 -10.63 8.84 -36.38
CA ALA A 61 -11.60 7.74 -36.45
C ALA A 61 -11.25 6.66 -37.49
N GLU A 62 -10.51 6.99 -38.54
CA GLU A 62 -10.07 6.07 -39.59
C GLU A 62 -9.09 4.99 -39.10
N TYR A 63 -8.35 5.26 -38.01
CA TYR A 63 -7.37 4.33 -37.43
C TYR A 63 -7.87 3.63 -36.16
N ALA A 64 -9.15 3.82 -35.80
CA ALA A 64 -9.73 3.24 -34.60
C ALA A 64 -9.69 1.69 -34.60
N SER A 65 -9.74 1.05 -35.77
CA SER A 65 -9.63 -0.41 -35.92
C SER A 65 -8.24 -0.95 -35.56
N LEU A 66 -7.17 -0.17 -35.80
CA LEU A 66 -5.81 -0.51 -35.41
C LEU A 66 -5.57 -0.32 -33.91
N LEU A 67 -6.29 0.62 -33.29
CA LEU A 67 -6.24 0.85 -31.85
C LEU A 67 -6.80 -0.35 -31.08
N VAL A 68 -7.86 -0.99 -31.57
CA VAL A 68 -8.43 -2.22 -30.98
C VAL A 68 -7.46 -3.42 -31.11
N ALA A 69 -6.63 -3.45 -32.16
CA ALA A 69 -5.61 -4.49 -32.32
C ALA A 69 -4.43 -4.33 -31.35
N PHE A 70 -4.08 -3.09 -30.98
CA PHE A 70 -3.02 -2.78 -30.01
C PHE A 70 -3.51 -2.76 -28.56
N LEU A 71 -4.74 -2.30 -28.33
CA LEU A 71 -5.37 -2.21 -27.02
C LEU A 71 -6.70 -2.97 -27.01
N PRO A 72 -6.68 -4.28 -26.72
CA PRO A 72 -7.90 -5.05 -26.52
C PRO A 72 -8.69 -4.54 -25.31
N ASP A 73 -9.99 -4.81 -25.26
CA ASP A 73 -10.91 -4.33 -24.19
C ASP A 73 -10.46 -4.72 -22.77
N ASN A 74 -9.64 -5.77 -22.65
CA ASN A 74 -9.08 -6.25 -21.38
C ASN A 74 -7.76 -5.56 -20.97
N THR A 75 -7.32 -4.53 -21.69
CA THR A 75 -6.05 -3.82 -21.43
C THR A 75 -5.95 -3.33 -20.00
N MET A 76 -7.00 -2.74 -19.43
CA MET A 76 -6.99 -2.28 -18.05
C MET A 76 -6.82 -3.43 -17.04
N ALA A 77 -7.39 -4.60 -17.32
CA ALA A 77 -7.20 -5.80 -16.49
C ALA A 77 -5.80 -6.40 -16.64
N CYS A 78 -5.24 -6.40 -17.86
CA CYS A 78 -3.86 -6.82 -18.10
C CYS A 78 -2.84 -5.89 -17.45
N ILE A 79 -3.07 -4.58 -17.51
CA ILE A 79 -2.15 -3.60 -16.89
C ILE A 79 -2.24 -3.70 -15.37
N SER A 80 -3.45 -3.79 -14.80
CA SER A 80 -3.61 -3.92 -13.35
C SER A 80 -2.92 -5.18 -12.83
N THR A 81 -3.08 -6.33 -13.50
CA THR A 81 -2.41 -7.58 -13.11
C THR A 81 -0.88 -7.50 -13.19
N VAL A 82 -0.33 -6.89 -14.24
CA VAL A 82 1.12 -6.68 -14.37
C VAL A 82 1.64 -5.75 -13.27
N VAL A 83 0.94 -4.65 -13.00
CA VAL A 83 1.31 -3.70 -11.95
C VAL A 83 1.26 -4.39 -10.59
N SER A 84 0.19 -5.13 -10.27
CA SER A 84 0.07 -5.92 -9.04
C SER A 84 1.22 -6.93 -8.88
N ALA A 85 1.58 -7.66 -9.94
CA ALA A 85 2.70 -8.61 -9.89
C ALA A 85 4.05 -7.91 -9.61
N ARG A 86 4.29 -6.73 -10.22
CA ARG A 86 5.50 -5.93 -9.99
C ARG A 86 5.56 -5.38 -8.56
N PHE A 87 4.43 -4.96 -8.01
CA PHE A 87 4.34 -4.52 -6.61
C PHE A 87 4.62 -5.66 -5.63
N ILE A 88 4.06 -6.84 -5.86
CA ILE A 88 4.32 -8.02 -5.02
C ILE A 88 5.82 -8.34 -5.04
N LYS A 89 6.44 -8.34 -6.22
CA LYS A 89 7.89 -8.54 -6.35
C LYS A 89 8.68 -7.48 -5.58
N ALA A 90 8.36 -6.20 -5.75
CA ALA A 90 9.04 -5.12 -5.05
C ALA A 90 8.90 -5.24 -3.52
N ALA A 91 7.73 -5.67 -3.03
CA ALA A 91 7.51 -5.92 -1.60
C ALA A 91 8.37 -7.07 -1.07
N PHE A 92 8.51 -8.17 -1.83
CA PHE A 92 9.41 -9.27 -1.48
C PHE A 92 10.89 -8.85 -1.50
N ASP A 93 11.31 -8.09 -2.51
CA ASP A 93 12.66 -7.55 -2.62
C ASP A 93 12.97 -6.61 -1.44
N TRP A 94 12.00 -5.78 -1.03
CA TRP A 94 12.13 -4.90 0.12
C TRP A 94 12.27 -5.68 1.43
N LYS A 95 11.44 -6.72 1.63
CA LYS A 95 11.53 -7.61 2.80
C LYS A 95 12.89 -8.30 2.86
N ALA A 96 13.41 -8.77 1.73
CA ALA A 96 14.74 -9.38 1.63
C ALA A 96 15.85 -8.38 1.99
N ARG A 97 15.77 -7.14 1.49
CA ARG A 97 16.73 -6.07 1.84
C ARG A 97 16.71 -5.72 3.32
N LEU A 98 15.53 -5.55 3.92
CA LEU A 98 15.39 -5.30 5.35
C LEU A 98 16.00 -6.43 6.19
N ALA A 99 15.76 -7.69 5.79
CA ALA A 99 16.36 -8.84 6.47
C ALA A 99 17.90 -8.80 6.37
N SER A 100 18.47 -8.50 5.19
CA SER A 100 19.92 -8.38 5.04
C SER A 100 20.53 -7.26 5.90
N MET A 101 19.85 -6.10 6.01
CA MET A 101 20.31 -5.00 6.86
C MET A 101 20.27 -5.38 8.35
N SER A 102 19.25 -6.12 8.78
CA SER A 102 19.17 -6.61 10.17
C SER A 102 20.27 -7.60 10.53
N SER A 103 20.76 -8.39 9.56
CA SER A 103 21.83 -9.37 9.78
C SER A 103 23.24 -8.77 9.87
N GLN A 104 23.45 -7.56 9.33
CA GLN A 104 24.74 -6.87 9.36
C GLN A 104 24.95 -6.00 10.63
N GLY A 105 23.93 -5.86 11.46
CA GLY A 105 23.98 -5.09 12.70
C GLY A 105 24.19 -5.91 13.98
N ALA A 106 24.54 -7.20 13.86
CA ALA A 106 24.85 -8.10 14.97
C ALA A 106 26.37 -8.37 15.07
#